data_AF-A0A4C1UY76-F1
#
_entry.id   AF-A0A4C1UY76-F1
#
_cell.length_a   1.000
_cell.length_b   1.000
_cell.length_c   1.000
_cell.angle_alpha   90.00
_cell.angle_beta   90.00
_cell.angle_gamma   90.00
#
_symmetry.space_group_name_H-M   'P 1'
#
loop_
_entity.id
_entity.type
_entity.pdbx_description
1 polymer ?
#
loop_
_entity_poly.entity_id
_entity_poly.type
_entity_poly.pdbx_seq_one_letter_code
_entity_poly.pdbx_strand_id
1 'polypeptide(L)'
;MYNYVRTGRTVGKGGTALYYIRSLHCCPIAIPPLFNIEATGCRFAMTGHCTLVIVSVYLLPSKKLVRRDLKALLALEDAVILFGDFNCKNPIWGCPTINYSGAKLN
;
A
#
# COMPACT_ATOMS: atom_id res chain seq x y z
N MET A 1 -23.41 2.76 4.56
CA MET A 1 -22.55 2.67 5.77
C MET A 1 -21.19 2.12 5.34
N TYR A 2 -20.08 2.64 5.88
CA TYR A 2 -18.72 2.23 5.54
C TYR A 2 -18.06 1.54 6.74
N ASN A 3 -17.05 0.71 6.44
CA ASN A 3 -16.09 0.21 7.41
C ASN A 3 -14.71 0.79 7.10
N TYR A 4 -13.78 0.69 8.05
CA TYR A 4 -12.40 1.09 7.82
C TYR A 4 -11.40 0.16 8.53
N VAL A 5 -10.19 0.11 7.98
CA VAL A 5 -9.02 -0.49 8.60
C VAL A 5 -7.91 0.54 8.57
N ARG A 6 -7.16 0.67 9.66
CA ARG A 6 -6.02 1.58 9.71
C ARG A 6 -4.87 0.95 10.49
N THR A 7 -3.67 1.16 9.98
CA THR A 7 -2.43 0.98 10.72
C THR A 7 -1.88 2.38 10.98
N GLY A 8 -2.19 2.92 12.16
CA GLY A 8 -1.69 4.21 12.60
C GLY A 8 -0.39 4.06 13.39
N ARG A 9 0.48 5.06 13.31
CA ARG A 9 1.56 5.20 14.29
C ARG A 9 0.95 5.53 15.65
N THR A 10 1.47 4.92 16.71
CA THR A 10 1.14 5.31 18.10
C THR A 10 1.81 6.63 18.49
N VAL A 11 2.89 7.02 17.79
CA VAL A 11 3.64 8.26 18.02
C VAL A 11 3.99 8.92 16.67
N GLY A 12 3.65 10.21 16.50
CA GLY A 12 3.94 11.01 15.30
C GLY A 12 2.79 11.14 14.30
N LYS A 13 3.02 11.83 13.17
CA LYS A 13 2.06 12.00 12.06
C LYS A 13 2.35 10.98 10.95
N GLY A 14 1.31 10.46 10.30
CA GLY A 14 1.41 9.44 9.26
C GLY A 14 0.41 8.32 9.44
N GLY A 15 0.67 7.18 8.80
CA GLY A 15 -0.21 6.03 8.74
C GLY A 15 -1.00 5.94 7.45
N THR A 16 -1.54 4.76 7.20
CA THR A 16 -2.43 4.48 6.08
C THR A 16 -3.77 3.99 6.59
N ALA A 17 -4.79 4.16 5.75
CA ALA A 17 -6.13 3.66 6.02
C ALA A 17 -6.77 3.14 4.74
N LEU A 18 -7.73 2.26 4.93
CA LEU A 18 -8.63 1.70 3.93
C LEU A 18 -10.04 1.96 4.39
N TYR A 19 -10.84 2.63 3.55
CA TYR A 19 -12.29 2.77 3.73
C TYR A 19 -12.98 1.97 2.64
N TYR A 20 -14.00 1.22 3.02
CA TYR A 20 -14.73 0.38 2.07
C TYR A 20 -16.21 0.27 2.43
N ILE A 21 -17.04 0.00 1.42
CA ILE A 21 -18.49 -0.15 1.59
C ILE A 21 -18.74 -1.46 2.34
N ARG A 22 -19.64 -1.42 3.34
CA ARG A 22 -19.93 -2.57 4.22
C ARG A 22 -20.43 -3.82 3.48
N SER A 23 -20.98 -3.66 2.28
CA SER A 23 -21.41 -4.78 1.42
C SER A 23 -20.24 -5.58 0.83
N LEU A 24 -19.00 -5.09 0.93
CA LEU A 24 -17.82 -5.83 0.53
C LEU A 24 -17.39 -6.79 1.65
N HIS A 25 -17.25 -8.06 1.29
CA HIS A 25 -16.68 -9.08 2.16
C HIS A 25 -15.18 -8.85 2.29
N CYS A 26 -14.78 -8.17 3.36
CA CYS A 26 -13.43 -7.70 3.59
C CYS A 26 -12.88 -8.19 4.92
N CYS A 27 -11.63 -8.64 4.93
CA CYS A 27 -10.91 -8.98 6.16
C CYS A 27 -9.58 -8.20 6.21
N PRO A 28 -9.24 -7.54 7.33
CA PRO A 28 -7.89 -7.03 7.54
C PRO A 28 -6.86 -8.15 7.43
N ILE A 29 -5.67 -7.84 6.91
CA ILE A 29 -4.54 -8.78 6.88
C ILE A 29 -3.35 -8.22 7.66
N ALA A 30 -2.52 -9.13 8.20
CA ALA A 30 -1.26 -8.74 8.81
C ALA A 30 -0.28 -8.28 7.73
N ILE A 31 0.30 -7.10 7.93
CA ILE A 31 1.36 -6.58 7.05
C ILE A 31 2.71 -7.12 7.57
N PRO A 32 3.58 -7.68 6.71
CA PRO A 32 4.90 -8.13 7.11
C PRO A 32 5.75 -6.95 7.59
N PRO A 33 6.83 -7.19 8.35
CA PRO A 33 7.75 -6.12 8.74
C PRO A 33 8.32 -5.40 7.51
N LEU A 34 8.14 -4.08 7.45
CA LEU A 34 8.65 -3.20 6.39
C LEU A 34 9.72 -2.26 6.94
N PHE A 35 10.64 -1.83 6.08
CA PHE A 35 11.75 -0.96 6.49
C PHE A 35 11.37 0.52 6.47
N ASN A 36 10.80 0.98 5.35
CA ASN A 36 10.55 2.40 5.10
C ASN A 36 9.10 2.71 4.72
N ILE A 37 8.37 1.72 4.20
CA ILE A 37 6.96 1.87 3.83
C ILE A 37 6.06 1.63 5.04
N GLU A 38 5.04 2.46 5.17
CA GLU A 38 3.87 2.19 6.01
C GLU A 38 2.76 1.61 5.16
N ALA A 39 2.09 0.56 5.66
CA ALA A 39 1.04 -0.10 4.90
C ALA A 39 -0.12 -0.58 5.78
N THR A 40 -1.30 -0.58 5.16
CA THR A 40 -2.53 -1.16 5.70
C THR A 40 -3.15 -1.98 4.60
N GLY A 41 -3.43 -3.25 4.86
CA GLY A 41 -3.92 -4.18 3.86
C GLY A 41 -5.24 -4.80 4.27
N CYS A 42 -6.06 -5.11 3.27
CA CYS A 42 -7.25 -5.93 3.42
C CYS A 42 -7.35 -6.90 2.23
N ARG A 43 -7.92 -8.07 2.50
CA ARG A 43 -8.32 -9.01 1.47
C ARG A 43 -9.83 -8.94 1.24
N PHE A 44 -10.24 -9.02 -0.01
CA PHE A 44 -11.60 -8.93 -0.48
C PHE A 44 -12.00 -10.22 -1.18
N ALA A 45 -13.10 -10.83 -0.74
CA ALA A 45 -13.64 -11.98 -1.45
C ALA A 45 -14.34 -11.52 -2.74
N MET A 46 -14.01 -12.18 -3.85
CA MET A 46 -14.55 -11.89 -5.18
C MET A 46 -15.26 -13.14 -5.71
N THR A 47 -16.57 -13.07 -5.92
CA THR A 47 -17.34 -14.21 -6.44
C THR A 47 -16.83 -14.63 -7.81
N GLY A 48 -16.46 -15.90 -7.97
CA GLY A 48 -15.96 -16.45 -9.25
C GLY A 48 -14.50 -16.13 -9.57
N HIS A 49 -13.76 -15.49 -8.65
CA HIS A 49 -12.36 -15.11 -8.84
C HIS A 49 -11.51 -15.41 -7.60
N CYS A 50 -10.18 -15.27 -7.72
CA CYS A 50 -9.30 -15.31 -6.56
C CYS A 50 -9.57 -14.13 -5.62
N THR A 51 -9.19 -14.30 -4.35
CA THR A 51 -9.23 -13.24 -3.36
C THR A 51 -8.32 -12.09 -3.80
N LEU A 52 -8.81 -10.86 -3.72
CA LEU A 52 -8.03 -9.67 -4.05
C LEU A 52 -7.51 -9.02 -2.78
N VAL A 53 -6.19 -8.85 -2.69
CA VAL A 53 -5.55 -8.06 -1.64
C VAL A 53 -5.31 -6.64 -2.12
N ILE A 54 -5.78 -5.68 -1.34
CA ILE A 54 -5.59 -4.24 -1.58
C ILE A 54 -4.78 -3.69 -0.42
N VAL A 55 -3.64 -3.05 -0.74
CA VAL A 55 -2.71 -2.48 0.25
C VAL A 55 -2.53 -0.98 0.01
N SER A 56 -2.96 -0.20 1.00
CA SER A 56 -2.73 1.24 1.07
C SER A 56 -1.31 1.49 1.57
N VAL A 57 -0.52 2.23 0.80
CA VAL A 57 0.92 2.45 1.00
C VAL A 57 1.22 3.94 1.21
N TYR A 58 2.09 4.23 2.17
CA TYR A 58 2.67 5.56 2.36
C TYR A 58 4.18 5.45 2.58
N LEU A 59 4.95 6.13 1.74
CA LEU A 59 6.40 6.30 1.93
C LEU A 59 6.66 7.74 2.36
N LEU A 60 7.30 7.93 3.50
CA LEU A 60 7.66 9.27 3.97
C LEU A 60 8.61 9.97 2.98
N PRO A 61 8.47 11.29 2.75
CA PRO A 61 9.38 12.04 1.86
C PRO A 61 10.86 11.94 2.23
N SER A 62 11.17 11.77 3.52
CA SER A 62 12.54 11.63 4.05
C SER A 62 13.13 10.23 3.89
N LYS A 63 12.34 9.23 3.48
CA LYS A 63 12.74 7.84 3.34
C LYS A 63 12.91 7.47 1.87
N LYS A 64 13.81 6.53 1.60
CA LYS A 64 14.05 6.01 0.24
C LYS A 64 13.24 4.76 0.01
N LEU A 65 12.73 4.60 -1.20
CA LEU A 65 12.06 3.37 -1.60
C LEU A 65 13.07 2.21 -1.68
N VAL A 66 12.72 1.10 -1.04
CA VAL A 66 13.49 -0.14 -1.05
C VAL A 66 12.69 -1.24 -1.74
N ARG A 67 13.30 -1.93 -2.71
CA ARG A 67 12.63 -3.00 -3.48
C ARG A 67 12.19 -4.16 -2.59
N ARG A 68 12.83 -4.36 -1.44
CA ARG A 68 12.47 -5.39 -0.47
C ARG A 68 11.05 -5.17 0.09
N ASP A 69 10.69 -3.94 0.45
CA ASP A 69 9.35 -3.64 0.98
C ASP A 69 8.28 -3.92 -0.09
N LEU A 70 8.51 -3.50 -1.34
CA LEU A 70 7.61 -3.80 -2.46
C LEU A 70 7.42 -5.31 -2.67
N LYS A 71 8.52 -6.07 -2.69
CA LYS A 71 8.48 -7.52 -2.84
C LYS A 71 7.72 -8.19 -1.69
N ALA A 72 7.93 -7.73 -0.46
CA ALA A 72 7.22 -8.27 0.71
C ALA A 72 5.71 -8.03 0.62
N LEU A 73 5.30 -6.85 0.14
CA LEU A 73 3.88 -6.53 -0.07
C LEU A 73 3.27 -7.32 -1.24
N LEU A 74 3.97 -7.43 -2.37
CA LEU A 74 3.51 -8.17 -3.55
C LEU A 74 3.45 -9.69 -3.34
N ALA A 75 4.14 -10.21 -2.31
CA ALA A 75 4.14 -11.63 -1.96
C ALA A 75 3.05 -12.02 -0.93
N LEU A 76 2.14 -11.11 -0.58
CA LEU A 76 1.11 -11.37 0.44
C LEU A 76 0.14 -12.50 0.05
N GLU A 77 -0.40 -12.47 -1.16
CA GLU A 77 -1.30 -13.50 -1.73
C GLU A 77 -1.15 -13.49 -3.28
N ASP A 78 -1.97 -14.30 -3.98
CA ASP A 78 -1.89 -14.47 -5.44
C ASP A 78 -2.22 -13.19 -6.24
N ALA A 79 -3.14 -12.36 -5.73
CA ALA A 79 -3.56 -11.13 -6.39
C ALA A 79 -3.45 -9.93 -5.44
N VAL A 80 -2.43 -9.09 -5.66
CA VAL A 80 -2.15 -7.92 -4.82
C VAL A 80 -2.15 -6.64 -5.64
N ILE A 81 -2.87 -5.62 -5.17
CA ILE A 81 -2.81 -4.25 -5.68
C ILE A 81 -2.23 -3.34 -4.59
N LEU A 82 -1.16 -2.62 -4.95
CA LEU A 82 -0.60 -1.55 -4.13
C LEU A 82 -1.07 -0.20 -4.65
N PHE A 83 -1.51 0.68 -3.75
CA PHE A 83 -1.89 2.05 -4.10
C PHE A 83 -1.58 2.98 -2.93
N GLY A 84 -1.40 4.26 -3.21
CA GLY A 84 -1.13 5.28 -2.20
C GLY A 84 0.01 6.19 -2.60
N ASP A 85 0.57 6.91 -1.62
CA ASP A 85 1.59 7.92 -1.86
C ASP A 85 2.99 7.37 -1.59
N PHE A 86 3.70 7.04 -2.67
CA PHE A 86 5.07 6.58 -2.63
C PHE A 86 6.09 7.72 -2.51
N ASN A 87 5.67 8.99 -2.55
CA ASN A 87 6.56 10.17 -2.60
C ASN A 87 7.67 10.04 -3.68
N CYS A 88 7.35 9.35 -4.78
CA CYS A 88 8.24 9.09 -5.90
C CYS A 88 7.93 10.03 -7.05
N LYS A 89 8.98 10.50 -7.74
CA LYS A 89 8.86 11.38 -8.90
C LYS A 89 9.37 10.67 -10.15
N ASN A 90 8.55 10.58 -11.18
CA ASN A 90 8.94 10.10 -12.51
C ASN A 90 8.02 10.73 -13.59
N PRO A 91 8.56 11.17 -14.73
CA PRO A 91 7.77 11.67 -15.85
C PRO A 91 6.69 10.72 -16.38
N ILE A 92 6.87 9.40 -16.25
CA ILE A 92 5.89 8.39 -16.72
C ILE A 92 4.51 8.56 -16.07
N TRP A 93 4.47 9.03 -14.82
CA TRP A 93 3.22 9.36 -14.12
C TRP A 93 3.06 10.87 -13.87
N GLY A 94 3.64 11.70 -14.74
CA GLY A 94 3.35 13.14 -14.81
C GLY A 94 4.17 14.04 -13.88
N CYS A 95 5.25 13.56 -13.25
CA CYS A 95 6.15 14.44 -12.50
C CYS A 95 7.10 15.20 -13.44
N PRO A 96 7.46 16.46 -13.15
CA PRO A 96 8.37 17.24 -13.99
C PRO A 96 9.82 16.71 -13.96
N THR A 97 10.18 15.92 -12.94
CA THR A 97 11.51 15.36 -12.76
C THR A 97 11.43 13.90 -12.30
N ILE A 98 12.55 13.20 -12.44
CA ILE A 98 12.74 11.87 -11.87
C ILE A 98 13.58 11.96 -10.59
N ASN A 99 13.16 11.27 -9.52
CA ASN A 99 13.98 11.09 -8.31
C ASN A 99 14.42 9.63 -8.14
N TYR A 100 15.35 9.37 -7.22
CA TYR A 100 15.92 8.03 -6.98
C TYR A 100 14.84 6.96 -6.77
N SER A 101 13.82 7.27 -5.97
CA SER A 101 12.74 6.33 -5.68
C SER A 101 11.84 6.09 -6.90
N GLY A 102 11.55 7.12 -7.70
CA GLY A 102 10.79 6.99 -8.95
C GLY A 102 11.54 6.26 -10.06
N ALA A 103 12.87 6.35 -10.09
CA ALA A 103 13.70 5.53 -10.99
C ALA A 103 13.69 4.03 -10.61
N LYS A 104 13.41 3.69 -9.35
CA LYS A 104 13.34 2.29 -8.89
C LYS A 104 12.02 1.58 -9.20
N LEU A 105 10.96 2.35 -9.43
CA LEU A 105 9.62 1.87 -9.78
C LEU A 105 9.42 1.70 -11.29
N ASN A 106 10.40 2.11 -12.09
CA ASN A 106 10.45 1.86 -13.52
C ASN A 106 11.10 0.51 -13.81
#